data_AF-A0A2S4ZAP0-F1
#
_entry.id   AF-A0A2S4ZAP0-F1
#
_cell.length_a   1.000
_cell.length_b   1.000
_cell.length_c   1.000
_cell.angle_alpha   90.00
_cell.angle_beta   90.00
_cell.angle_gamma   90.00
#
_symmetry.space_group_name_H-M   'P 1'
#
loop_
_entity.id
_entity.type
_entity.pdbx_description
1 polymer ?
#
loop_
_entity_poly.entity_id
_entity_poly.type
_entity_poly.pdbx_seq_one_letter_code
_entity_poly.pdbx_strand_id
1 'polypeptide(L)' 'DHKGHQLYAIKGLPPNLTHIPPGCSFHPRCPLARDICHTDEPPLYQVSDTRGSACHFWRECLDDLGH' A
#
# COMPACT_ATOMS: atom_id res chain seq x y z
N ASP A 1 40.63 26.56 3.92
CA ASP A 1 40.12 25.31 3.36
C ASP A 1 38.82 24.88 4.05
N HIS A 2 37.73 24.97 3.28
CA HIS A 2 36.42 24.28 3.33
C HIS A 2 35.71 24.13 4.68
N LYS A 3 34.83 25.08 5.01
CA LYS A 3 33.35 24.98 4.88
C LYS A 3 32.70 24.00 5.85
N GLY A 4 32.32 24.53 7.01
CA GLY A 4 31.22 23.99 7.82
C GLY A 4 29.91 24.09 7.03
N HIS A 5 29.55 23.00 6.35
CA HIS A 5 28.25 22.89 5.71
C HIS A 5 27.25 22.48 6.80
N GLN A 6 26.60 23.49 7.39
CA GLN A 6 25.43 23.27 8.23
C GLN A 6 24.39 22.53 7.39
N LEU A 7 24.15 21.27 7.74
CA LEU A 7 23.11 20.44 7.11
C LEU A 7 21.77 21.10 7.45
N TYR A 8 21.21 21.85 6.49
CA TYR A 8 19.83 22.31 6.57
C TYR A 8 18.94 21.07 6.49
N ALA A 9 18.53 20.55 7.63
CA ALA A 9 17.45 19.57 7.68
C ALA A 9 16.21 20.21 7.04
N ILE A 10 15.65 19.53 6.03
CA ILE A 10 14.45 19.97 5.33
C ILE A 10 13.34 20.10 6.38
N LYS A 11 12.83 21.33 6.59
CA LYS A 11 11.68 21.56 7.46
C LYS A 11 10.44 20.95 6.81
N GLY A 12 10.17 19.71 7.15
CA GLY A 12 8.93 19.01 6.86
C GLY A 12 8.87 17.81 7.76
N LEU A 13 7.98 17.83 8.75
CA LEU A 13 7.63 16.58 9.43
C LEU A 13 7.08 15.65 8.33
N PRO A 14 7.58 14.41 8.19
CA PRO A 14 6.89 13.45 7.34
C PRO A 14 5.42 13.44 7.76
N PRO A 15 4.47 13.52 6.80
CA PRO A 15 3.05 13.57 7.13
C PRO A 15 2.73 12.39 8.05
N ASN A 16 2.00 12.69 9.12
CA ASN A 16 1.63 11.75 10.17
C ASN A 16 1.22 10.38 9.58
N LEU A 17 2.09 9.37 9.72
CA LEU A 17 1.81 7.98 9.36
C LEU A 17 0.80 7.31 10.33
N THR A 18 0.22 8.08 11.25
CA THR A 18 -0.65 7.60 12.33
C THR A 18 -2.10 7.36 11.92
N HIS A 19 -2.52 7.79 10.73
CA HIS A 19 -3.85 7.47 10.17
C HIS A 19 -3.71 6.50 8.99
N ILE A 20 -3.11 5.34 9.24
CA ILE A 20 -3.27 4.21 8.31
C ILE A 20 -4.76 3.84 8.36
N PRO A 21 -5.50 3.94 7.24
CA PRO A 21 -6.88 3.49 7.21
C PRO A 21 -6.94 2.03 7.67
N PRO A 22 -7.93 1.65 8.51
CA PRO A 22 -8.12 0.25 8.84
C PRO A 22 -8.33 -0.56 7.55
N GLY A 23 -7.83 -1.79 7.54
CA GLY A 23 -7.93 -2.69 6.40
C GLY A 23 -6.87 -2.47 5.31
N CYS A 24 -7.27 -2.62 4.05
CA CYS A 24 -6.38 -2.59 2.90
C CYS A 24 -5.92 -1.15 2.59
N SER A 25 -4.61 -0.90 2.64
CA SER A 25 -4.01 0.41 2.32
C SER A 25 -4.40 0.98 0.94
N PHE A 26 -4.81 0.12 0.01
CA PHE A 26 -5.21 0.51 -1.35
C PHE A 26 -6.71 0.79 -1.49
N HIS A 27 -7.55 0.48 -0.49
CA HIS A 27 -9.00 0.67 -0.56
C HIS A 27 -9.44 2.09 -0.97
N PRO A 28 -8.75 3.21 -0.59
CA PRO A 28 -9.20 4.55 -0.98
C PRO A 28 -9.10 4.83 -2.48
N ARG A 29 -8.33 4.02 -3.22
CA ARG A 29 -8.04 4.21 -4.65
C ARG A 29 -8.31 2.96 -5.49
N CYS A 30 -8.76 1.86 -4.88
CA CYS A 30 -8.98 0.60 -5.57
C CYS A 30 -10.39 0.57 -6.18
N PRO A 31 -10.54 0.35 -7.50
CA PRO A 31 -11.86 0.28 -8.14
C PRO A 31 -12.66 -0.96 -7.74
N LEU A 32 -11.99 -1.99 -7.21
CA LEU A 32 -12.57 -3.23 -6.70
C LEU A 32 -12.73 -3.22 -5.17
N ALA A 33 -12.52 -2.07 -4.51
CA ALA A 33 -12.71 -1.96 -3.07
C ALA A 33 -14.16 -2.32 -2.69
N ARG A 34 -14.30 -3.21 -1.71
CA ARG A 34 -15.58 -3.58 -1.08
C ARG A 34 -15.44 -3.38 0.43
N ASP A 35 -16.54 -3.55 1.17
CA ASP A 35 -16.59 -3.30 2.61
C ASP A 35 -15.46 -3.97 3.40
N ILE A 36 -15.12 -5.23 3.07
CA ILE A 36 -14.02 -5.97 3.73
C ILE A 36 -12.66 -5.27 3.59
N CYS A 37 -12.42 -4.54 2.50
CA CYS A 37 -11.17 -3.80 2.28
C CYS A 37 -11.04 -2.57 3.20
N HIS A 38 -12.13 -2.06 3.77
CA HIS A 38 -12.14 -0.93 4.71
C HIS A 38 -11.97 -1.37 6.16
N THR A 39 -12.10 -2.67 6.45
CA THR A 39 -12.11 -3.18 7.82
C THR A 39 -10.97 -4.15 8.09
N ASP A 40 -10.61 -4.97 7.11
CA ASP A 40 -9.67 -6.08 7.29
C ASP A 40 -8.50 -6.02 6.31
N GLU A 41 -7.30 -6.26 6.82
CA GLU A 41 -6.09 -6.25 6.02
C GLU A 41 -5.94 -7.61 5.32
N PRO A 42 -5.85 -7.64 3.98
CA PRO A 42 -5.76 -8.89 3.26
C PRO A 42 -4.46 -9.63 3.60
N PRO A 43 -4.52 -10.94 3.90
CA PRO A 43 -3.31 -11.74 4.05
C PRO A 43 -2.57 -11.83 2.70
N LEU A 44 -1.28 -12.16 2.76
CA LEU A 44 -0.50 -12.43 1.56
C LEU A 44 -0.91 -13.77 0.96
N TYR A 45 -1.72 -13.74 -0.10
CA TYR A 45 -2.12 -14.92 -0.85
C TYR A 45 -1.02 -15.32 -1.83
N GLN A 46 -0.68 -16.61 -1.90
CA GLN A 46 0.17 -17.14 -2.95
C GLN A 46 -0.66 -17.29 -4.23
N VAL A 47 -0.38 -16.48 -5.25
CA VAL A 47 -1.15 -16.48 -6.51
C VAL A 47 -0.49 -17.29 -7.62
N SER A 48 0.82 -17.49 -7.54
CA SER A 48 1.59 -18.44 -8.37
C SER A 48 2.85 -18.87 -7.60
N ASP A 49 3.68 -19.75 -8.17
CA ASP A 49 4.93 -20.18 -7.53
C ASP A 49 5.91 -19.03 -7.24
N THR A 50 5.80 -17.91 -7.97
CA THR A 50 6.72 -16.76 -7.86
C THR A 50 6.05 -15.46 -7.43
N ARG A 51 4.72 -15.42 -7.32
CA ARG A 51 3.98 -14.19 -7.05
C ARG A 51 3.02 -14.36 -5.87
N GLY A 52 3.03 -13.36 -5.00
CA GLY A 52 2.04 -13.18 -3.95
C GLY A 52 1.16 -11.95 -4.20
N SER A 53 -0.02 -11.92 -3.59
CA SER A 53 -0.96 -10.80 -3.64
C SER A 53 -1.59 -10.58 -2.26
N ALA A 54 -1.49 -9.37 -1.73
CA ALA A 54 -2.22 -8.94 -0.55
C ALA A 54 -3.52 -8.23 -0.96
N CYS A 55 -4.41 -8.96 -1.64
CA CYS A 55 -5.72 -8.46 -2.07
C CYS A 55 -6.79 -9.49 -1.76
N HIS A 56 -7.89 -9.09 -1.12
CA HIS A 56 -9.03 -9.97 -0.83
C HIS A 56 -9.65 -10.55 -2.11
N PHE A 57 -9.59 -9.81 -3.22
CA PHE A 57 -10.18 -10.18 -4.51
C PHE A 57 -9.10 -10.45 -5.58
N TRP A 58 -7.94 -10.97 -5.17
CA TRP A 58 -6.81 -11.21 -6.08
C TRP A 58 -7.18 -12.09 -7.29
N ARG A 59 -8.10 -13.04 -7.13
CA ARG A 59 -8.55 -13.93 -8.21
C ARG A 59 -9.31 -13.15 -9.30
N GLU A 60 -10.29 -12.34 -8.90
CA GLU A 60 -11.05 -11.45 -9.80
C GLU A 60 -10.10 -10.44 -10.50
N CYS A 61 -9.15 -9.86 -9.74
CA CYS A 61 -8.13 -8.97 -10.31
C CYS A 61 -7.27 -9.63 -11.39
N LEU A 62 -6.90 -10.90 -11.22
CA LEU A 62 -6.08 -11.61 -12.21
C LEU A 62 -6.87 -11.94 -13.46
N ASP A 63 -8.14 -12.33 -13.30
CA ASP A 63 -9.03 -12.65 -14.41
C ASP A 63 -9.35 -11.41 -15.26
N ASP A 64 -9.54 -10.23 -14.64
CA ASP A 64 -9.76 -8.95 -15.34
C ASP A 64 -8.48 -8.34 -15.94
N LEU A 65 -7.29 -8.67 -15.43
CA LEU A 65 -6.01 -8.12 -15.94
C LEU A 65 -5.44 -8.89 -17.14
N GLY A 66 -6.10 -9.96 -17.58
CA GLY A 66 -5.99 -10.53 -18.93
C GLY A 66 -4.60 -10.50 -19.57
N HIS A 67 -3.61 -11.13 -18.95
CA HIS A 67 -2.34 -11.49 -19.59
C HIS A 67 -2.07 -12.99 -19.41
#